data_AF-A0A538ECT5-F1
#
_entry.id   AF-A0A538ECT5-F1
#
_cell.length_a   1.000
_cell.length_b   1.000
_cell.length_c   1.000
_cell.angle_alpha   90.00
_cell.angle_beta   90.00
_cell.angle_gamma   90.00
#
_symmetry.space_group_name_H-M   'P 1'
#
loop_
_entity.id
_entity.type
_entity.pdbx_description
1 polymer ?
#
loop_
_entity_poly.entity_id
_entity_poly.type
_entity_poly.pdbx_seq_one_letter_code
_entity_poly.pdbx_strand_id
1 'polypeptide(L)'
;MADTFQEIVDSLPDDWTDLEIDLRLADEDRYVDAATYLITCNALPYSHHDWHFRLLVAHRFGHAAAAPTVHGTLKLLDDAGIRGELAVREVRSGRVEVVPMWGRPESVREQFRRMRAQ
;
A
#
# COMPACT_ATOMS: atom_id res chain seq x y z
N MET A 1 4.98 6.40 14.89
CA MET A 1 4.85 5.80 13.54
C MET A 1 3.93 6.63 12.65
N ALA A 2 2.81 7.14 13.17
CA ALA A 2 1.86 7.96 12.41
C ALA A 2 2.54 9.19 11.79
N ASP A 3 3.33 9.93 12.57
CA ASP A 3 4.06 11.10 12.07
C ASP A 3 5.03 10.74 10.94
N THR A 4 5.81 9.66 11.11
CA THR A 4 6.72 9.15 10.06
C THR A 4 5.95 8.75 8.79
N PHE A 5 4.76 8.16 8.93
CA PHE A 5 3.91 7.85 7.79
C PHE A 5 3.42 9.12 7.09
N GLN A 6 3.02 10.14 7.85
CA GLN A 6 2.60 11.42 7.29
C GLN A 6 3.75 12.10 6.54
N GLU A 7 4.97 12.10 7.11
CA GLU A 7 6.17 12.60 6.43
C GLU A 7 6.44 11.87 5.11
N ILE A 8 6.28 10.53 5.08
CA ILE A 8 6.39 9.75 3.85
C ILE A 8 5.35 10.21 2.83
N VAL A 9 4.08 10.27 3.20
CA VAL A 9 2.98 10.65 2.30
C VAL A 9 3.16 12.07 1.76
N ASP A 10 3.56 13.01 2.62
CA ASP A 10 3.79 14.42 2.25
C ASP A 10 4.98 14.60 1.29
N SER A 11 5.90 13.63 1.26
CA SER A 11 7.04 13.62 0.32
C SER A 11 6.70 13.07 -1.08
N LEU A 12 5.53 12.44 -1.26
CA LEU A 12 5.14 11.81 -2.52
C LEU A 12 4.61 12.86 -3.52
N PRO A 13 4.78 12.62 -4.84
CA PRO A 13 4.18 13.47 -5.87
C PRO A 13 2.66 13.39 -5.83
N ASP A 14 1.94 14.50 -6.08
CA ASP A 14 0.47 14.56 -5.94
C ASP A 14 -0.32 13.52 -6.78
N ASP A 15 0.29 12.97 -7.83
CA ASP A 15 -0.31 11.95 -8.70
C ASP A 15 0.06 10.51 -8.34
N TRP A 16 0.61 10.26 -7.14
CA TRP A 16 0.79 8.90 -6.62
C TRP A 16 -0.55 8.18 -6.48
N THR A 17 -0.57 6.87 -6.74
CA THR A 17 -1.78 6.03 -6.72
C THR A 17 -1.73 4.99 -5.62
N ASP A 18 -0.60 4.30 -5.51
CA ASP A 18 -0.38 3.18 -4.62
C ASP A 18 0.95 3.36 -3.87
N LEU A 19 0.93 3.06 -2.59
CA LEU A 19 2.10 3.04 -1.71
C LEU A 19 2.13 1.71 -0.95
N GLU A 20 3.25 1.00 -1.02
CA GLU A 20 3.51 -0.20 -0.25
C GLU A 20 4.53 0.10 0.84
N ILE A 21 4.17 -0.15 2.10
CA ILE A 21 5.05 0.04 3.25
C ILE A 21 5.11 -1.25 4.05
N ASP A 22 6.31 -1.64 4.45
CA ASP A 22 6.49 -2.68 5.45
C ASP A 22 6.57 -2.07 6.85
N LEU A 23 5.93 -2.72 7.81
CA LEU A 23 6.00 -2.41 9.24
C LEU A 23 6.74 -3.54 9.96
N ARG A 24 7.75 -3.14 10.74
CA ARG A 24 8.46 -4.01 11.68
C ARG A 24 8.16 -3.57 13.10
N LEU A 25 7.55 -4.44 13.90
CA LEU A 25 7.38 -4.20 15.33
C LEU A 25 8.74 -4.23 16.04
N ALA A 26 8.92 -3.36 17.04
CA ALA A 26 10.10 -3.36 17.89
C ALA A 26 10.08 -4.47 18.95
N ASP A 27 8.87 -4.95 19.29
CA ASP A 27 8.61 -6.02 20.25
C ASP A 27 7.67 -7.04 19.62
N GLU A 28 8.19 -8.24 19.36
CA GLU A 28 7.46 -9.33 18.71
C GLU A 28 6.37 -9.93 19.60
N ASP A 29 6.49 -9.81 20.93
CA ASP A 29 5.46 -10.31 21.86
C ASP A 29 4.14 -9.54 21.70
N ARG A 30 4.20 -8.33 21.11
CA ARG A 30 3.03 -7.50 20.80
C ARG A 30 2.42 -7.77 19.43
N TYR A 31 2.87 -8.79 18.70
CA TYR A 31 2.40 -9.09 17.35
C TYR A 31 0.88 -9.25 17.25
N VAL A 32 0.28 -10.04 18.15
CA VAL A 32 -1.17 -10.31 18.14
C VAL A 32 -1.98 -9.06 18.49
N ASP A 33 -1.50 -8.27 19.47
CA ASP A 33 -2.11 -6.98 19.81
C ASP A 33 -2.06 -6.03 18.61
N ALA A 34 -0.90 -5.90 17.97
CA ALA A 34 -0.70 -5.04 16.81
C ALA A 34 -1.61 -5.46 15.64
N ALA A 35 -1.72 -6.77 15.37
CA ALA A 35 -2.59 -7.31 14.33
C ALA A 35 -4.07 -6.90 14.55
N THR A 36 -4.51 -6.82 15.81
CA THR A 36 -5.88 -6.41 16.16
C THR A 36 -6.18 -4.97 15.76
N TYR A 37 -5.20 -4.07 15.81
CA TYR A 37 -5.36 -2.71 15.29
C TYR A 37 -5.23 -2.68 13.76
N LEU A 38 -4.21 -3.37 13.24
CA LEU A 38 -3.84 -3.37 11.82
C LEU A 38 -4.91 -3.95 10.89
N ILE A 39 -5.83 -4.77 11.40
CA ILE A 39 -6.97 -5.27 10.63
C ILE A 39 -7.83 -4.14 10.03
N THR A 40 -7.87 -2.98 10.67
CA THR A 40 -8.62 -1.80 10.19
C THR A 40 -8.13 -1.29 8.82
N CYS A 41 -6.87 -1.56 8.48
CA CYS A 41 -6.28 -1.22 7.19
C CYS A 41 -5.93 -2.45 6.34
N ASN A 42 -6.44 -3.63 6.72
CA ASN A 42 -6.20 -4.91 6.04
C ASN A 42 -4.69 -5.19 5.82
N ALA A 43 -3.88 -4.98 6.86
CA ALA A 43 -2.46 -5.29 6.80
C ALA A 43 -2.23 -6.77 6.49
N LEU A 44 -1.29 -7.04 5.59
CA LEU A 44 -0.93 -8.39 5.18
C LEU A 44 0.20 -8.90 6.09
N PRO A 45 -0.02 -9.95 6.89
CA PRO A 45 1.04 -10.51 7.73
C PRO A 45 2.09 -11.21 6.86
N TYR A 46 3.37 -11.02 7.20
CA TYR A 46 4.43 -11.86 6.65
C TYR A 46 4.55 -13.16 7.46
N SER A 47 4.80 -14.26 6.76
CA SER A 47 4.93 -15.58 7.40
C SER A 47 6.36 -15.82 7.91
N HIS A 48 7.39 -15.25 7.27
CA HIS A 48 8.80 -15.34 7.66
C HIS A 48 9.62 -14.21 7.02
N HIS A 49 9.95 -13.14 7.74
CA HIS A 49 10.93 -12.12 7.35
C HIS A 49 11.31 -11.26 8.57
N ASP A 50 12.36 -10.42 8.44
CA ASP A 50 12.67 -9.34 9.40
C ASP A 50 11.51 -8.34 9.59
N TRP A 51 10.51 -8.36 8.71
CA TRP A 51 9.34 -7.48 8.69
C TRP A 51 8.07 -8.26 9.01
N HIS A 52 7.11 -7.61 9.65
CA HIS A 52 5.96 -8.28 10.25
C HIS A 52 4.68 -8.11 9.43
N PHE A 53 4.45 -6.91 8.88
CA PHE A 53 3.26 -6.61 8.10
C PHE A 53 3.60 -5.79 6.85
N ARG A 54 2.87 -6.02 5.77
CA ARG A 54 2.79 -5.11 4.62
C ARG A 54 1.48 -4.32 4.69
N LEU A 55 1.59 -3.01 4.54
CA LEU A 55 0.50 -2.07 4.42
C LEU A 55 0.39 -1.64 2.96
N LEU A 56 -0.79 -1.86 2.38
CA LEU A 56 -1.13 -1.34 1.07
C LEU A 56 -1.96 -0.07 1.26
N VAL A 57 -1.55 1.02 0.60
CA VAL A 57 -2.17 2.32 0.77
C VAL A 57 -2.60 2.87 -0.58
N ALA A 58 -3.85 3.29 -0.66
CA ALA A 58 -4.42 4.00 -1.80
C ALA A 58 -4.44 5.51 -1.51
N HIS A 59 -4.15 6.32 -2.54
CA HIS A 59 -4.24 7.77 -2.43
C HIS A 59 -5.70 8.25 -2.43
N ARG A 60 -6.28 8.51 -3.61
CA ARG A 60 -7.66 8.99 -3.79
C ARG A 60 -8.62 7.92 -4.31
N PHE A 61 -8.07 6.91 -4.98
CA PHE A 61 -8.78 5.78 -5.57
C PHE A 61 -7.87 4.55 -5.51
N GLY A 62 -8.46 3.35 -5.53
CA GLY A 62 -7.71 2.10 -5.43
C GLY A 62 -8.48 1.05 -4.62
N HIS A 63 -7.88 -0.13 -4.47
CA HIS A 63 -8.47 -1.26 -3.75
C HIS A 63 -7.89 -1.43 -2.33
N ALA A 64 -6.89 -0.61 -2.00
CA ALA A 64 -6.18 -0.63 -0.73
C ALA A 64 -6.81 0.34 0.30
N ALA A 65 -6.33 0.32 1.54
CA ALA A 65 -6.81 1.24 2.57
C ALA A 65 -6.43 2.68 2.22
N ALA A 66 -7.32 3.64 2.47
CA ALA A 66 -7.03 5.05 2.22
C ALA A 66 -5.93 5.56 3.17
N ALA A 67 -5.07 6.47 2.70
CA ALA A 67 -3.99 7.04 3.52
C ALA A 67 -4.43 7.56 4.91
N PRO A 68 -5.56 8.27 5.06
CA PRO A 68 -6.04 8.70 6.38
C PRO A 68 -6.40 7.53 7.31
N THR A 69 -6.93 6.43 6.76
CA THR A 69 -7.23 5.21 7.53
C THR A 69 -5.93 4.60 8.05
N VAL A 70 -4.93 4.45 7.19
CA VAL A 70 -3.62 3.89 7.57
C VAL A 70 -2.94 4.77 8.62
N HIS A 71 -2.93 6.10 8.44
CA HIS A 71 -2.42 7.05 9.43
C HIS A 71 -3.14 6.89 10.78
N GLY A 72 -4.47 6.84 10.79
CA GLY A 72 -5.27 6.63 12.00
C GLY A 72 -4.95 5.31 12.70
N THR A 73 -4.80 4.22 11.95
CA THR A 73 -4.42 2.91 12.48
C THR A 73 -3.02 2.94 13.11
N LEU A 74 -2.04 3.57 12.46
CA LEU A 74 -0.69 3.73 13.01
C LEU A 74 -0.70 4.59 14.27
N LYS A 75 -1.56 5.62 14.32
CA LYS A 75 -1.75 6.43 15.53
C LYS A 75 -2.32 5.60 16.69
N LEU A 76 -3.26 4.70 16.44
CA LEU A 76 -3.78 3.80 17.48
C LEU A 76 -2.70 2.88 18.05
N LEU A 77 -1.77 2.39 17.20
CA LEU A 77 -0.61 1.64 17.68
C LEU A 77 0.31 2.50 18.55
N ASP A 78 0.62 3.73 18.10
CA ASP A 78 1.45 4.68 18.86
C ASP A 78 0.81 5.00 20.23
N ASP A 79 -0.50 5.28 20.26
CA ASP A 79 -1.25 5.59 21.49
C ASP A 79 -1.34 4.37 22.43
N ALA A 80 -1.35 3.14 21.88
CA ALA A 80 -1.26 1.88 22.64
C ALA A 80 0.16 1.50 23.07
N GLY A 81 1.16 2.35 22.75
CA GLY A 81 2.57 2.12 23.08
C GLY A 81 3.23 1.01 22.25
N ILE A 82 2.60 0.55 21.17
CA ILE A 82 3.16 -0.45 20.26
C ILE A 82 4.05 0.29 19.26
N ARG A 83 5.36 0.10 19.39
CA ARG A 83 6.35 0.77 18.53
C ARG A 83 6.78 -0.11 17.36
N GLY A 84 7.18 0.54 16.29
CA GLY A 84 7.74 -0.11 15.12
C GLY A 84 8.43 0.85 14.18
N GLU A 85 9.03 0.27 13.15
CA GLU A 85 9.73 0.92 12.06
C GLU A 85 8.93 0.74 10.76
N LEU A 86 8.93 1.77 9.91
CA LEU A 86 8.31 1.75 8.59
C LEU A 86 9.40 1.77 7.51
N ALA A 87 9.22 0.96 6.47
CA ALA A 87 10.04 1.01 5.27
C ALA A 87 9.18 1.08 4.01
N VAL A 88 9.39 2.11 3.20
CA VAL A 88 8.77 2.22 1.88
C VAL A 88 9.34 1.15 0.96
N ARG A 89 8.46 0.40 0.28
CA ARG A 89 8.82 -0.66 -0.66
C ARG A 89 8.57 -0.27 -2.10
N GLU A 90 7.42 0.31 -2.35
CA GLU A 90 7.03 0.71 -3.70
C GLU A 90 6.15 1.96 -3.62
N VAL A 91 6.35 2.87 -4.58
CA VAL A 91 5.44 3.98 -4.86
C VAL A 91 5.12 3.93 -6.33
N ARG A 92 3.83 3.91 -6.67
CA ARG A 92 3.35 4.05 -8.03
C ARG A 92 2.79 5.45 -8.22
N SER A 93 3.15 6.06 -9.34
CA SER A 93 2.69 7.39 -9.75
C SER A 93 2.41 7.43 -11.24
N GLY A 94 1.64 8.44 -11.63
CA GLY A 94 1.23 8.64 -13.02
C GLY A 94 0.02 7.80 -13.42
N ARG A 95 -0.37 7.95 -14.69
CA ARG A 95 -1.51 7.24 -15.28
C ARG A 95 -0.99 6.14 -16.18
N VAL A 96 -1.30 4.89 -15.83
CA VAL A 96 -1.15 3.78 -16.78
C VAL A 96 -2.25 3.91 -17.81
N GLU A 97 -1.87 3.82 -19.08
CA GLU A 97 -2.83 3.81 -20.17
C GLU A 97 -3.74 2.58 -20.05
N VAL A 98 -5.04 2.81 -19.85
CA VAL A 98 -6.04 1.75 -19.85
C VAL A 98 -6.63 1.65 -21.24
N VAL A 99 -6.42 0.51 -21.90
CA VAL A 99 -7.02 0.19 -23.18
C VAL A 99 -8.14 -0.83 -22.93
N PRO A 100 -9.41 -0.39 -22.86
CA PRO A 100 -10.52 -1.29 -22.56
C PRO A 100 -10.75 -2.26 -23.72
N MET A 101 -10.25 -3.49 -23.55
CA MET A 101 -10.39 -4.61 -24.49
C MET A 101 -11.56 -5.54 -24.15
N TRP A 102 -12.32 -5.21 -23.11
CA TRP A 102 -13.54 -5.92 -22.75
C TRP A 102 -14.60 -5.76 -23.84
N GLY A 103 -15.21 -6.88 -24.26
CA GLY A 103 -16.17 -6.91 -25.37
C GLY A 103 -15.59 -6.69 -26.77
N ARG A 104 -14.27 -6.50 -26.92
CA ARG A 104 -13.62 -6.37 -28.24
C ARG A 104 -13.31 -7.76 -28.84
N PRO A 105 -13.53 -7.98 -30.14
CA PRO A 105 -13.14 -9.21 -30.83
C PRO A 105 -11.63 -9.45 -30.79
N GLU A 106 -11.20 -10.72 -30.91
CA GLU A 106 -9.78 -11.09 -30.89
C GLU A 106 -8.98 -10.44 -32.04
N SER A 107 -9.60 -10.20 -33.20
CA SER A 107 -8.96 -9.50 -34.33
C SER A 107 -8.50 -8.08 -33.98
N VAL A 108 -9.25 -7.37 -33.14
CA VAL A 108 -8.87 -6.03 -32.64
C VAL A 108 -7.67 -6.13 -31.70
N ARG A 109 -7.61 -7.19 -30.88
CA ARG A 109 -6.48 -7.43 -29.96
C ARG A 109 -5.21 -7.79 -30.71
N GLU A 110 -5.30 -8.61 -31.76
CA GLU A 110 -4.17 -8.95 -32.63
C GLU A 110 -3.63 -7.73 -33.38
N GLN A 111 -4.52 -6.92 -33.97
CA GLN A 111 -4.12 -5.69 -34.66
C GLN A 111 -3.44 -4.72 -33.68
N PHE A 112 -4.00 -4.57 -32.48
CA PHE A 112 -3.43 -3.72 -31.43
C PHE A 112 -2.02 -4.18 -31.02
N ARG A 113 -1.81 -5.49 -30.82
CA ARG A 113 -0.47 -6.06 -30.57
C ARG A 113 0.50 -5.77 -31.71
N ARG A 114 0.08 -5.92 -32.97
CA ARG A 114 0.93 -5.66 -34.15
C ARG A 114 1.30 -4.18 -34.30
N MET A 115 0.42 -3.25 -33.94
CA MET A 115 0.69 -1.81 -33.99
C MET A 115 1.70 -1.37 -32.91
N ARG A 116 1.72 -2.01 -31.74
CA ARG A 116 2.65 -1.67 -30.64
C ARG A 116 4.01 -2.35 -30.71
N ALA A 117 4.17 -3.34 -31.58
CA ALA A 117 5.43 -4.03 -31.79
C ALA A 117 6.35 -3.32 -32.82
N GLN A 118 5.97 -2.14 -33.29
CA GLN A 118 6.73 -1.27 -34.19
C GLN A 118 7.35 -0.08 -33.45
#